data_AF-A0A812QF33-F1
#
_entry.id   AF-A0A812QF33-F1
#
_cell.length_a   1.000
_cell.length_b   1.000
_cell.length_c   1.000
_cell.angle_alpha   90.00
_cell.angle_beta   90.00
_cell.angle_gamma   90.00
#
_symmetry.space_group_name_H-M   'P 1'
#
loop_
_entity.id
_entity.type
_entity.pdbx_description
1 polymer ?
#
loop_
_entity_poly.entity_id
_entity_poly.type
_entity_poly.pdbx_seq_one_letter_code
_entity_poly.pdbx_strand_id
1 'polypeptide(L)'
;MQKEFDDRGVQVLGLSIDTEHVHKAWKNTPQDKGGIGPMSHPLLADVKKEVSDAYGCLLDNGLALRAVYIIDKEGIVRSEMKNDLPLGRNVEDGPV
;
A
#
# COMPACT_ATOMS: atom_id res chain seq x y z
N MET A 1 -13.33 -7.06 5.82
CA MET A 1 -12.22 -6.85 4.87
C MET A 1 -11.09 -7.89 4.98
N GLN A 2 -10.17 -7.86 5.96
CA GLN A 2 -9.06 -8.85 5.97
C GLN A 2 -9.53 -10.31 5.98
N LYS A 3 -10.54 -10.61 6.80
CA LYS A 3 -11.17 -11.94 6.84
C LYS A 3 -11.67 -12.40 5.46
N GLU A 4 -12.20 -11.49 4.64
CA GLU A 4 -12.72 -11.85 3.30
C GLU A 4 -11.60 -12.23 2.33
N PHE A 5 -10.42 -11.61 2.47
CA PHE A 5 -9.24 -11.99 1.71
C PHE A 5 -8.67 -13.32 2.22
N ASP A 6 -8.61 -13.50 3.54
CA ASP A 6 -8.16 -14.75 4.17
C ASP A 6 -9.04 -15.95 3.76
N ASP A 7 -10.37 -15.79 3.78
CA ASP A 7 -11.33 -16.82 3.36
C ASP A 7 -11.17 -17.21 1.88
N ARG A 8 -10.58 -16.32 1.06
CA ARG A 8 -10.27 -16.56 -0.36
C ARG A 8 -8.82 -17.04 -0.58
N GLY A 9 -8.04 -17.20 0.50
CA GLY A 9 -6.63 -17.56 0.43
C GLY A 9 -5.76 -16.48 -0.21
N VAL A 10 -6.10 -15.21 -0.01
CA VAL A 10 -5.39 -14.04 -0.53
C VAL A 10 -4.73 -13.30 0.64
N GLN A 11 -3.44 -13.00 0.50
CA GLN A 11 -2.72 -12.17 1.45
C GLN A 11 -2.67 -10.72 0.97
N VAL A 12 -2.99 -9.79 1.85
CA VAL A 12 -2.83 -8.36 1.60
C VAL A 12 -1.51 -7.89 2.21
N LEU A 13 -0.74 -7.12 1.44
CA LEU A 13 0.51 -6.50 1.85
C LEU A 13 0.43 -5.01 1.57
N GLY A 14 0.75 -4.17 2.56
CA GLY A 14 1.04 -2.76 2.30
C GLY A 14 2.53 -2.55 2.16
N LEU A 15 2.94 -1.52 1.43
CA LEU A 15 4.34 -1.18 1.21
C LEU A 15 4.47 0.34 1.08
N SER A 16 5.53 0.89 1.68
CA SER A 16 6.01 2.23 1.34
C SER A 16 7.53 2.29 1.42
N ILE A 17 8.09 3.41 0.98
CA ILE A 17 9.53 3.67 0.98
C ILE A 17 10.07 4.12 2.35
N ASP A 18 9.21 4.18 3.37
CA ASP A 18 9.62 4.52 4.74
C ASP A 18 10.24 3.32 5.45
N THR A 19 10.90 3.58 6.57
CA THR A 19 11.50 2.55 7.41
C THR A 19 10.46 1.83 8.26
N GLU A 20 10.79 0.63 8.72
CA GLU A 20 10.01 -0.15 9.68
C GLU A 20 9.76 0.61 11.00
N HIS A 21 10.67 1.51 11.37
CA HIS A 21 10.56 2.38 12.52
C HIS A 21 9.44 3.41 12.33
N VAL A 22 9.35 4.01 11.14
CA VAL A 22 8.27 4.92 10.76
C VAL A 22 6.93 4.17 10.76
N HIS A 23 6.88 2.96 10.18
CA HIS A 23 5.65 2.14 10.19
C HIS A 23 5.19 1.83 11.62
N LYS A 24 6.13 1.50 12.51
CA LYS A 24 5.82 1.23 13.93
C LYS A 24 5.30 2.48 14.63
N ALA A 25 5.94 3.63 14.44
CA ALA A 25 5.49 4.90 15.01
C ALA A 25 4.09 5.28 14.48
N TRP A 26 3.85 5.12 13.18
CA TRP A 26 2.57 5.44 12.55
C TRP A 26 1.43 4.54 13.02
N LYS A 27 1.68 3.23 13.21
CA LYS A 27 0.74 2.28 13.83
C LYS A 27 0.42 2.58 15.29
N ASN A 28 1.41 3.07 16.03
CA ASN A 28 1.24 3.41 17.46
C ASN A 28 0.64 4.81 17.67
N THR A 29 0.58 5.62 16.62
CA THR A 29 -0.05 6.95 16.68
C THR A 29 -1.57 6.77 16.63
N PRO A 30 -2.33 7.41 17.53
CA PRO A 30 -3.80 7.42 17.48
C PRO A 30 -4.34 7.99 16.16
N GLN A 31 -5.49 7.47 15.70
CA GLN A 31 -6.10 7.87 14.42
C GLN A 31 -6.53 9.35 14.40
N ASP A 32 -7.00 9.88 15.52
CA ASP A 32 -7.32 11.30 15.72
C ASP A 32 -6.10 12.23 15.59
N LYS A 33 -4.89 11.66 15.64
CA LYS A 33 -3.61 12.37 15.44
C LYS A 33 -2.94 12.03 14.10
N GLY A 34 -3.68 11.46 13.15
CA GLY A 34 -3.17 11.11 11.83
C GLY A 34 -2.39 9.79 11.77
N GLY A 35 -2.45 8.98 12.83
CA GLY A 35 -1.96 7.60 12.78
C GLY A 35 -2.92 6.67 12.03
N ILE A 36 -2.44 5.49 11.68
CA ILE A 36 -3.28 4.44 11.06
C ILE A 36 -3.90 3.49 12.08
N GLY A 37 -3.38 3.49 13.31
CA GLY A 37 -3.76 2.52 14.34
C GLY A 37 -3.29 1.09 14.02
N PRO A 38 -3.78 0.10 14.77
CA PRO A 38 -3.41 -1.29 14.56
C PRO A 38 -3.94 -1.81 13.21
N MET A 39 -3.05 -2.41 12.42
CA MET A 39 -3.39 -3.07 11.16
C MET A 39 -3.28 -4.58 11.27
N SER A 40 -4.20 -5.28 10.61
CA SER A 40 -4.22 -6.74 10.51
C SER A 40 -3.24 -7.32 9.49
N HIS A 41 -2.69 -6.47 8.61
CA HIS A 41 -1.81 -6.89 7.52
C HIS A 41 -0.42 -6.28 7.69
N PRO A 42 0.63 -6.94 7.19
CA PRO A 42 1.99 -6.41 7.25
C PRO A 42 2.16 -5.16 6.37
N LEU A 43 3.00 -4.26 6.85
CA LEU A 43 3.53 -3.12 6.10
C LEU A 43 5.02 -3.37 5.84
N LEU A 44 5.39 -3.48 4.58
CA LEU A 44 6.75 -3.66 4.11
C LEU A 44 7.47 -2.31 4.01
N ALA A 45 8.75 -2.31 4.36
CA ALA A 45 9.62 -1.14 4.29
C ALA A 45 10.56 -1.29 3.08
N ASP A 46 10.30 -0.54 2.01
CA ASP A 46 11.11 -0.52 0.78
C ASP A 46 12.10 0.66 0.83
N VAL A 47 12.97 0.65 1.84
CA VAL A 47 13.90 1.77 2.13
C VAL A 47 14.86 2.02 0.97
N LYS A 48 15.22 0.97 0.24
CA LYS A 48 16.08 1.05 -0.95
C LYS A 48 15.34 1.42 -2.23
N LYS A 49 14.00 1.44 -2.19
CA LYS A 49 13.10 1.73 -3.31
C LYS A 49 13.18 0.72 -4.46
N GLU A 50 13.81 -0.43 -4.25
CA GLU A 50 14.04 -1.46 -5.26
C GLU A 50 12.73 -2.10 -5.70
N VAL A 51 11.78 -2.28 -4.77
CA VAL A 51 10.47 -2.86 -5.10
C VAL A 51 9.61 -1.85 -5.86
N SER A 52 9.58 -0.60 -5.38
CA SER A 52 8.82 0.48 -6.01
C SER A 52 9.30 0.76 -7.43
N ASP A 53 10.62 0.69 -7.67
CA ASP A 53 11.23 0.81 -8.99
C ASP A 53 10.90 -0.40 -9.88
N ALA A 54 11.07 -1.62 -9.37
CA ALA A 54 10.79 -2.85 -10.12
C ALA A 54 9.33 -2.97 -10.58
N TYR A 55 8.38 -2.44 -9.80
CA TYR A 55 6.96 -2.39 -10.15
C TYR A 55 6.58 -1.13 -10.96
N GLY A 56 7.55 -0.25 -11.24
CA GLY A 56 7.36 0.95 -12.03
C GLY A 56 6.37 1.93 -11.41
N CYS A 57 6.37 2.03 -10.07
CA CYS A 57 5.60 3.03 -9.34
C CYS A 57 6.47 4.05 -8.59
N LEU A 58 7.80 3.99 -8.72
CA LEU A 58 8.71 5.02 -8.24
C LEU A 58 8.81 6.17 -9.26
N LEU A 59 8.70 7.41 -8.77
CA LEU A 59 8.89 8.63 -9.55
C LEU A 59 10.33 9.15 -9.40
N ASP A 60 10.79 9.95 -10.38
CA ASP A 60 12.13 10.56 -10.39
C ASP A 60 12.42 11.45 -9.17
N ASN A 61 11.38 12.03 -8.57
CA ASN A 61 11.49 12.81 -7.34
C ASN A 61 11.62 11.94 -6.08
N GLY A 62 11.68 10.63 -6.23
CA GLY A 62 11.87 9.66 -5.16
C GLY A 62 10.61 9.30 -4.38
N LEU A 63 9.42 9.69 -4.85
CA LEU A 63 8.13 9.31 -4.27
C LEU A 63 7.52 8.10 -4.99
N ALA A 64 6.80 7.26 -4.25
CA ALA A 64 6.05 6.16 -4.84
C ALA A 64 4.59 6.58 -5.12
N LEU A 65 4.09 6.24 -6.31
CA LEU A 65 2.69 6.38 -6.69
C LEU A 65 1.79 5.48 -5.85
N ARG A 66 0.48 5.82 -5.81
CA ARG A 66 -0.53 4.96 -5.20
C ARG A 66 -0.89 3.83 -6.16
N ALA A 67 -0.15 2.74 -6.06
CA ALA A 67 -0.31 1.56 -6.90
C ALA A 67 -0.97 0.39 -6.15
N VAL A 68 -1.78 -0.40 -6.88
CA VAL A 68 -2.32 -1.68 -6.42
C VAL A 68 -1.98 -2.73 -7.47
N TYR A 69 -1.44 -3.86 -7.03
CA TYR A 69 -1.14 -5.01 -7.88
C TYR A 69 -1.89 -6.23 -7.36
N ILE A 70 -2.52 -6.98 -8.26
CA ILE A 70 -3.08 -8.30 -7.96
C ILE A 70 -2.14 -9.33 -8.55
N ILE A 71 -1.52 -10.11 -7.67
CA ILE A 71 -0.53 -11.13 -8.03
C ILE A 71 -1.16 -12.49 -7.73
N ASP A 72 -1.07 -13.41 -8.68
CA ASP A 72 -1.57 -14.77 -8.49
C ASP A 72 -0.56 -15.69 -7.77
N LYS A 73 -0.93 -16.97 -7.62
CA LYS A 73 -0.10 -17.96 -6.94
C LYS A 73 1.16 -18.37 -7.73
N GLU A 74 1.23 -18.05 -9.02
CA GLU A 74 2.39 -18.28 -9.87
C GLU A 74 3.35 -17.08 -9.86
N GLY A 75 3.00 -16.01 -9.13
CA GLY A 75 3.80 -14.78 -9.06
C GLY A 75 3.57 -13.84 -10.25
N ILE A 76 2.50 -14.04 -11.02
CA ILE A 76 2.19 -13.23 -12.20
C ILE A 76 1.26 -12.08 -11.79
N VAL A 77 1.62 -10.86 -12.20
CA VAL A 77 0.74 -9.69 -12.07
C VAL A 77 -0.44 -9.85 -13.03
N ARG A 78 -1.65 -10.00 -12.48
CA ARG A 78 -2.90 -10.14 -13.24
C ARG A 78 -3.65 -8.83 -13.42
N SER A 79 -3.39 -7.86 -12.55
CA SER A 79 -3.97 -6.51 -12.64
C SER A 79 -3.04 -5.51 -11.98
N GLU A 80 -2.96 -4.31 -12.56
CA GLU A 80 -2.28 -3.15 -11.99
C GLU A 80 -3.17 -1.91 -12.08
N MET A 81 -3.10 -1.06 -11.05
CA MET A 81 -3.77 0.24 -11.03
C MET A 81 -2.85 1.24 -10.37
N LYS A 82 -2.46 2.30 -11.08
CA LYS A 82 -1.60 3.38 -10.60
C LYS A 82 -2.38 4.69 -10.58
N ASN A 83 -2.36 5.39 -9.46
CA ASN A 83 -3.01 6.69 -9.31
C ASN A 83 -1.96 7.76 -8.99
N ASP A 84 -2.12 8.94 -9.60
CA ASP A 84 -1.27 10.10 -9.35
C ASP A 84 -1.37 10.58 -7.89
N LEU A 85 -0.26 11.12 -7.38
CA LEU A 85 -0.12 11.62 -6.01
C LEU A 85 -1.23 12.59 -5.54
N PRO A 86 -1.69 13.58 -6.34
CA PRO A 86 -2.77 14.49 -5.95
C PRO A 86 -4.16 13.84 -5.92
N LEU A 87 -4.33 12.63 -6.48
CA LEU A 87 -5.60 11.90 -6.46
C LEU A 87 -5.73 11.13 -5.14
N GLY A 88 -5.95 11.89 -4.07
CA GLY A 88 -6.48 11.34 -2.83
C GLY A 88 -7.88 10.80 -3.07
N ARG A 89 -8.07 9.49 -2.94
CA ARG A 89 -9.39 8.84 -2.95
C ARG A 89 -10.23 9.45 -1.83
N ASN A 90 -11.18 10.31 -2.15
CA ASN A 90 -12.40 10.43 -1.36
C ASN A 90 -13.17 9.13 -1.56
N VAL A 91 -13.54 8.47 -0.47
CA VAL A 91 -14.43 7.29 -0.49
C VAL A 91 -15.91 7.73 -0.57
N GLU A 92 -16.19 9.04 -0.64
CA GLU A 92 -17.55 9.59 -0.54
C GLU A 92 -18.22 10.08 -1.83
N ASP A 93 -17.54 10.17 -2.98
CA ASP A 93 -18.20 10.69 -4.18
C ASP A 93 -18.44 9.58 -5.21
N GLY A 94 -19.73 9.28 -5.42
CA GLY A 94 -20.25 8.27 -6.35
C GLY A 94 -19.95 8.55 -7.84
N PRO A 95 -20.43 7.68 -8.75
CA PRO A 95 -20.07 7.75 -10.16
C PRO A 95 -20.61 9.03 -10.80
N VAL A 96 -19.72 9.79 -11.43
CA VAL A 96 -20.06 10.65 -12.57
C VAL A 96 -19.97 9.84 -13.85
#